data_AF-A0A8T0F3F4-F1
#
_entry.id   AF-A0A8T0F3F4-F1
#
_cell.length_a   1.000
_cell.length_b   1.000
_cell.length_c   1.000
_cell.angle_alpha   90.00
_cell.angle_beta   90.00
_cell.angle_gamma   90.00
#
_symmetry.space_group_name_H-M   'P 1'
#
loop_
_entity.id
_entity.type
_entity.pdbx_description
1 polymer ?
#
loop_
_entity_poly.entity_id
_entity_poly.type
_entity_poly.pdbx_seq_one_letter_code
_entity_poly.pdbx_strand_id
1 'polypeptide(L)'
;MIHFAKSFENTSRLNFNSRWKIYLDLRKSVQETDSDLCLLMFLSSLYFACNTYFGISLLIHYAAYIHFVNILPIVSACLLFSVGSFSFILMAGTGSLINEASSGICDKVNDVINSEQNPTPIQQRLLYATEKEMTMTVWKMTSIKRGFIFATEGTILTYSILLDNLTSIEHCSC
;
A
#
# COMPACT_ATOMS: atom_id res chain seq x y z
N MET A 1 0.06 16.28 -3.66
CA MET A 1 1.44 16.08 -3.14
C MET A 1 2.54 16.51 -4.10
N ILE A 2 2.56 16.05 -5.36
CA ILE A 2 3.62 16.39 -6.34
C ILE A 2 3.78 17.91 -6.55
N HIS A 3 2.66 18.64 -6.65
CA HIS A 3 2.66 20.11 -6.77
C HIS A 3 3.21 20.82 -5.53
N PHE A 4 3.10 20.20 -4.35
CA PHE A 4 3.60 20.73 -3.09
C PHE A 4 5.13 20.53 -2.98
N ALA A 5 5.62 19.35 -3.38
CA ALA A 5 7.04 19.06 -3.45
C ALA A 5 7.78 19.96 -4.46
N LYS A 6 7.14 20.28 -5.59
CA LYS A 6 7.67 21.19 -6.61
C LYS A 6 7.64 22.67 -6.17
N SER A 7 6.65 23.04 -5.35
CA SER A 7 6.56 24.38 -4.76
C SER A 7 7.69 24.67 -3.76
N PHE A 8 8.21 23.65 -3.08
CA PHE A 8 9.28 23.81 -2.08
C PHE A 8 10.62 24.28 -2.68
N GLU A 9 10.85 23.99 -3.97
CA GLU A 9 12.06 24.32 -4.73
C GLU A 9 12.19 25.83 -5.03
N ASN A 10 11.08 26.59 -5.01
CA ASN A 10 11.07 28.05 -5.18
C ASN A 10 11.09 28.78 -3.81
N THR A 11 12.23 29.41 -3.53
CA THR A 11 12.70 30.06 -2.30
C THR A 11 11.81 31.20 -1.75
N SER A 12 11.62 31.28 -0.42
CA SER A 12 11.47 32.50 0.43
C SER A 12 10.90 32.18 1.83
N ARG A 13 11.51 32.76 2.89
CA ARG A 13 11.14 32.59 4.32
C ARG A 13 9.69 32.99 4.67
N LEU A 14 9.11 33.93 3.93
CA LEU A 14 7.76 34.48 4.21
C LEU A 14 6.61 33.52 3.89
N ASN A 15 6.84 32.52 3.02
CA ASN A 15 5.84 31.52 2.64
C ASN A 15 5.86 30.25 3.51
N PHE A 16 6.71 30.20 4.54
CA PHE A 16 6.86 29.00 5.36
C PHE A 16 5.63 28.71 6.21
N ASN A 17 5.01 29.73 6.81
CA ASN A 17 3.85 29.57 7.69
C ASN A 17 2.59 29.13 6.92
N SER A 18 2.41 29.63 5.69
CA SER A 18 1.32 29.20 4.79
C SER A 18 1.50 27.74 4.37
N ARG A 19 2.70 27.35 3.96
CA ARG A 19 3.03 25.96 3.60
C ARG A 19 2.90 25.00 4.79
N TRP A 20 3.27 25.44 5.98
CA TRP A 20 3.07 24.66 7.21
C TRP A 20 1.61 24.33 7.48
N LYS A 21 0.70 25.31 7.33
CA LYS A 21 -0.74 25.08 7.47
C LYS A 21 -1.25 24.05 6.46
N ILE A 22 -0.88 24.19 5.18
CA ILE A 22 -1.28 23.25 4.13
C ILE A 22 -0.75 21.84 4.43
N TYR A 23 0.49 21.72 4.91
CA TYR A 23 1.06 20.43 5.31
C TYR A 23 0.29 19.79 6.48
N LEU A 24 -0.07 20.58 7.50
CA LEU A 24 -0.87 20.09 8.63
C LEU A 24 -2.27 19.66 8.20
N ASP A 25 -2.92 20.42 7.33
CA ASP A 25 -4.25 20.08 6.81
C ASP A 25 -4.19 18.79 5.98
N LEU A 26 -3.17 18.66 5.13
CA LEU A 26 -2.92 17.43 4.36
C LEU A 26 -2.65 16.24 5.28
N ARG A 27 -1.82 16.43 6.32
CA ARG A 27 -1.53 15.40 7.32
C ARG A 27 -2.79 14.90 7.98
N LYS A 28 -3.63 15.85 8.42
CA LYS A 28 -4.88 15.55 9.10
C LYS A 28 -5.82 14.77 8.18
N SER A 29 -5.95 15.21 6.93
CA SER A 29 -6.76 14.51 5.92
C SER A 29 -6.25 13.09 5.66
N VAL A 30 -4.94 12.88 5.55
CA VAL A 30 -4.36 11.53 5.39
C VAL A 30 -4.62 10.67 6.62
N GLN A 31 -4.50 11.22 7.83
CA GLN A 31 -4.75 10.49 9.08
C GLN A 31 -6.24 10.13 9.28
N GLU A 32 -7.15 11.03 8.91
CA GLU A 32 -8.60 10.76 8.92
C GLU A 32 -8.92 9.66 7.90
N THR A 33 -8.40 9.78 6.68
CA THR A 33 -8.57 8.78 5.62
C THR A 33 -7.99 7.42 6.03
N ASP A 34 -6.81 7.39 6.65
CA ASP A 34 -6.20 6.18 7.18
C ASP A 34 -7.09 5.55 8.28
N SER A 35 -7.61 6.35 9.21
CA SER A 35 -8.48 5.83 10.27
C SER A 35 -9.75 5.17 9.72
N ASP A 36 -10.34 5.74 8.67
CA ASP A 36 -11.56 5.22 8.06
C ASP A 36 -11.30 4.01 7.16
N LEU A 37 -10.19 4.04 6.40
CA LEU A 37 -9.87 3.00 5.43
C LEU A 37 -9.06 1.85 6.00
N CYS A 38 -8.35 1.99 7.13
CA CYS A 38 -7.42 0.95 7.61
C CYS A 38 -8.06 -0.44 7.76
N LEU A 39 -9.31 -0.50 8.21
CA LEU A 39 -10.10 -1.74 8.31
C LEU A 39 -10.49 -2.26 6.92
N LEU A 40 -10.93 -1.38 6.03
CA LEU A 40 -11.30 -1.72 4.66
C LEU A 40 -10.09 -2.23 3.87
N MET A 41 -8.91 -1.64 4.07
CA MET A 41 -7.65 -2.08 3.46
C MET A 41 -7.26 -3.48 3.96
N PHE A 42 -7.49 -3.77 5.25
CA PHE A 42 -7.29 -5.11 5.79
C PHE A 42 -8.25 -6.12 5.18
N LEU A 43 -9.55 -5.82 5.14
CA LEU A 43 -10.56 -6.69 4.55
C LEU A 43 -10.32 -6.90 3.04
N SER A 44 -9.92 -5.86 2.32
CA SER A 44 -9.57 -5.96 0.91
C SER A 44 -8.33 -6.82 0.69
N SER A 45 -7.33 -6.72 1.57
CA SER A 45 -6.12 -7.55 1.50
C SER A 45 -6.45 -9.03 1.77
N LEU A 46 -7.32 -9.30 2.75
CA LEU A 46 -7.80 -10.65 3.06
C LEU A 46 -8.62 -11.22 1.90
N TYR A 47 -9.55 -10.43 1.36
CA TYR A 47 -10.36 -10.81 0.20
C TYR A 47 -9.49 -11.10 -1.02
N PHE A 48 -8.47 -10.28 -1.28
CA PHE A 48 -7.49 -10.50 -2.34
C PHE A 48 -6.71 -11.80 -2.12
N ALA A 49 -6.24 -12.06 -0.90
CA ALA A 49 -5.52 -13.29 -0.58
C ALA A 49 -6.37 -14.55 -0.82
N CYS A 50 -7.63 -14.54 -0.37
CA CYS A 50 -8.56 -15.65 -0.63
C CYS A 50 -8.80 -15.86 -2.13
N ASN A 51 -9.14 -14.80 -2.87
CA ASN A 51 -9.39 -14.91 -4.31
C ASN A 51 -8.17 -15.39 -5.09
N THR A 52 -6.98 -14.92 -4.72
CA THR A 52 -5.73 -15.33 -5.36
C THR A 52 -5.42 -16.79 -5.09
N TYR A 53 -5.62 -17.26 -3.85
CA TYR A 53 -5.50 -18.68 -3.54
C TYR A 53 -6.45 -19.54 -4.38
N PHE A 54 -7.74 -19.20 -4.43
CA PHE A 54 -8.71 -19.93 -5.27
C PHE A 54 -8.35 -19.87 -6.76
N GLY A 55 -7.89 -18.73 -7.25
CA GLY A 55 -7.45 -18.56 -8.64
C GLY A 55 -6.25 -19.44 -8.98
N ILE A 56 -5.24 -19.48 -8.11
CA ILE A 56 -4.05 -20.34 -8.28
C ILE A 56 -4.43 -21.82 -8.20
N SER A 57 -5.24 -22.23 -7.21
CA SER A 57 -5.70 -23.62 -7.10
C SER A 57 -6.47 -24.07 -8.35
N LEU A 58 -7.28 -23.18 -8.94
CA LEU A 58 -8.01 -23.45 -10.18
C LEU A 58 -7.07 -23.53 -11.40
N LEU A 59 -6.00 -22.73 -11.44
CA LEU A 59 -4.97 -22.81 -12.49
C LEU A 59 -4.16 -24.12 -12.40
N ILE A 60 -3.79 -24.55 -11.19
CA ILE A 60 -3.04 -25.79 -10.98
C ILE A 60 -3.88 -27.01 -11.39
N HIS A 61 -5.15 -27.05 -10.99
CA HIS A 61 -6.07 -28.15 -11.28
C HIS A 61 -6.91 -27.94 -12.54
N TYR A 62 -6.50 -27.04 -13.44
CA TYR A 62 -7.28 -26.60 -14.59
C TYR A 62 -7.76 -27.77 -15.46
N ALA A 63 -6.88 -28.75 -15.72
CA ALA A 63 -7.20 -29.92 -16.53
C ALA A 63 -8.28 -30.83 -15.92
N ALA A 64 -8.33 -30.93 -14.58
CA ALA A 64 -9.36 -31.70 -13.88
C ALA A 64 -10.70 -30.94 -13.83
N TYR A 65 -10.66 -29.62 -13.73
CA TYR A 65 -11.85 -28.77 -13.61
C TYR A 65 -12.60 -28.56 -14.93
N ILE A 66 -11.92 -28.43 -16.07
CA ILE A 66 -12.57 -28.24 -17.39
C ILE A 66 -13.53 -29.38 -17.72
N HIS A 67 -13.19 -30.61 -17.32
CA HIS A 67 -14.02 -31.78 -17.60
C HIS A 67 -15.23 -31.91 -16.67
N PHE A 68 -15.18 -31.31 -15.48
CA PHE A 68 -16.16 -31.51 -14.41
C PHE A 68 -17.12 -30.33 -14.23
N VAL A 69 -16.71 -29.11 -14.61
CA VAL A 69 -17.43 -27.87 -14.29
C VAL A 69 -17.73 -27.08 -15.56
N ASN A 70 -18.93 -26.49 -15.63
CA ASN A 70 -19.32 -25.57 -16.71
C ASN A 70 -18.31 -24.42 -16.87
N ILE A 71 -18.17 -23.89 -18.09
CA ILE A 71 -17.20 -22.83 -18.42
C ILE A 71 -17.46 -21.50 -17.66
N LEU A 72 -18.70 -21.27 -17.26
CA LEU A 72 -19.18 -20.03 -16.66
C LEU A 72 -18.52 -19.70 -15.30
N PRO A 73 -18.48 -20.61 -14.30
CA PRO A 73 -17.77 -20.38 -13.05
C PRO A 73 -16.25 -20.18 -13.23
N ILE A 74 -15.61 -20.87 -14.18
CA ILE A 74 -14.18 -20.70 -14.48
C ILE A 74 -13.90 -19.27 -14.95
N VAL A 75 -14.67 -18.78 -15.93
CA VAL A 75 -14.54 -17.41 -16.43
C VAL A 75 -14.81 -16.39 -15.32
N SER A 76 -15.83 -16.64 -14.47
CA SER A 76 -16.14 -15.75 -13.35
C SER A 76 -15.00 -15.66 -12.33
N ALA A 77 -14.35 -16.78 -12.02
CA ALA A 77 -13.22 -16.82 -11.09
C ALA A 77 -11.99 -16.07 -11.65
N CYS A 78 -11.68 -16.26 -12.94
CA CYS A 78 -10.61 -15.51 -13.61
C CYS A 78 -10.87 -13.99 -13.65
N LEU A 79 -12.12 -13.58 -13.91
CA LEU A 79 -12.50 -12.17 -13.87
C LEU A 79 -12.38 -11.58 -12.45
N LEU A 80 -12.88 -12.28 -11.44
CA LEU A 80 -12.76 -11.85 -10.04
C LEU A 80 -11.29 -11.77 -9.61
N PHE A 81 -10.47 -12.73 -10.01
CA PHE A 81 -9.04 -12.74 -9.72
C PHE A 81 -8.32 -11.55 -10.35
N SER A 82 -8.55 -11.30 -11.64
CA SER A 82 -7.91 -10.18 -12.34
C SER A 82 -8.35 -8.82 -11.78
N VAL A 83 -9.65 -8.59 -11.64
CA VAL A 83 -10.19 -7.33 -11.08
C VAL A 83 -9.74 -7.11 -9.64
N GLY A 84 -9.73 -8.17 -8.82
CA GLY A 84 -9.25 -8.13 -7.44
C GLY A 84 -7.76 -7.76 -7.35
N SER A 85 -6.93 -8.34 -8.22
CA SER A 85 -5.50 -8.04 -8.31
C SER A 85 -5.24 -6.58 -8.68
N PHE A 86 -5.91 -6.08 -9.73
CA PHE A 86 -5.79 -4.67 -10.13
C PHE A 86 -6.25 -3.73 -9.01
N SER A 87 -7.35 -4.04 -8.34
CA SER A 87 -7.87 -3.21 -7.24
C SER A 87 -6.89 -3.16 -6.06
N PHE A 88 -6.30 -4.30 -5.69
CA PHE A 88 -5.31 -4.37 -4.62
C PHE A 88 -4.04 -3.59 -4.98
N ILE A 89 -3.50 -3.76 -6.18
CA ILE A 89 -2.31 -3.04 -6.65
C ILE A 89 -2.56 -1.53 -6.68
N LEU A 90 -3.72 -1.07 -7.15
CA LEU A 90 -4.07 0.35 -7.15
C LEU A 90 -4.19 0.92 -5.74
N MET A 91 -4.83 0.18 -4.83
CA MET A 91 -4.98 0.59 -3.43
C MET A 91 -3.62 0.67 -2.73
N ALA A 92 -2.82 -0.40 -2.79
CA ALA A 92 -1.52 -0.43 -2.16
C ALA A 92 -0.52 0.52 -2.84
N GLY A 93 -0.62 0.70 -4.15
CA GLY A 93 0.17 1.64 -4.93
C GLY A 93 -0.10 3.08 -4.54
N THR A 94 -1.37 3.48 -4.42
CA THR A 94 -1.72 4.84 -3.96
C THR A 94 -1.28 5.09 -2.52
N GLY A 95 -1.43 4.11 -1.63
CA GLY A 95 -0.87 4.18 -0.27
C GLY A 95 0.65 4.34 -0.24
N SER A 96 1.37 3.61 -1.10
CA SER A 96 2.83 3.75 -1.22
C SER A 96 3.25 5.11 -1.78
N LEU A 97 2.53 5.66 -2.75
CA LEU A 97 2.81 6.99 -3.31
C LEU A 97 2.63 8.10 -2.26
N ILE A 98 1.66 7.97 -1.35
CA ILE A 98 1.49 8.89 -0.22
C ILE A 98 2.71 8.83 0.70
N ASN A 99 3.18 7.61 1.04
CA ASN A 99 4.36 7.41 1.86
C ASN A 99 5.63 7.99 1.19
N GLU A 100 5.87 7.70 -0.08
CA GLU A 100 7.03 8.21 -0.84
C GLU A 100 7.02 9.73 -0.95
N ALA A 101 5.86 10.31 -1.25
CA ALA A 101 5.73 11.76 -1.32
C ALA A 101 5.88 12.42 0.06
N SER A 102 5.47 11.76 1.14
CA SER A 102 5.75 12.22 2.51
C SER A 102 7.24 12.21 2.82
N SER A 103 7.94 11.12 2.50
CA SER A 103 9.40 11.01 2.67
C SER A 103 10.13 12.11 1.89
N GLY A 104 9.76 12.31 0.62
CA GLY A 104 10.37 13.36 -0.21
C GLY A 104 10.09 14.79 0.28
N ILE A 105 9.00 15.02 1.03
CA ILE A 105 8.78 16.30 1.73
C ILE A 105 9.69 16.40 2.96
N CYS A 106 9.84 15.32 3.72
CA CYS A 106 10.74 15.28 4.88
C CYS A 106 12.19 15.58 4.48
N ASP A 107 12.68 14.94 3.42
CA ASP A 107 14.05 15.16 2.92
C ASP A 107 14.28 16.62 2.52
N LYS A 108 13.35 17.20 1.75
CA LYS A 108 13.42 18.61 1.33
C LYS A 108 13.35 19.60 2.50
N VAL A 109 12.54 19.29 3.51
CA VAL A 109 12.44 20.10 4.72
C VAL A 109 13.75 20.03 5.51
N ASN A 110 14.34 18.84 5.62
CA ASN A 110 15.60 18.62 6.28
C ASN A 110 16.74 19.38 5.60
N ASP A 111 16.82 19.33 4.26
CA ASP A 111 17.82 20.06 3.47
C ASP A 111 17.75 21.58 3.67
N VAL A 112 16.52 22.15 3.68
CA VAL A 112 16.34 23.59 3.88
C VAL A 112 16.69 24.03 5.30
N ILE A 113 16.37 23.20 6.31
CA ILE A 113 16.62 23.53 7.71
C ILE A 113 18.10 23.37 8.05
N ASN A 114 18.78 22.34 7.55
CA ASN A 114 20.22 22.13 7.78
C ASN A 114 21.10 23.17 7.08
N SER A 115 20.59 23.78 5.99
CA SER A 115 21.25 24.90 5.30
C SER A 115 21.15 26.23 6.08
N GLU A 116 20.23 26.34 7.06
CA GLU A 116 20.09 27.53 7.89
C GLU A 116 20.90 27.46 9.18
N GLN A 117 21.72 28.48 9.42
CA GLN A 117 22.59 28.59 10.59
C GLN A 117 21.83 28.81 11.91
N ASN A 118 20.54 29.20 11.86
CA ASN A 118 19.66 29.40 13.01
C ASN A 118 18.20 29.12 12.63
N PRO A 119 17.72 27.87 12.73
CA PRO A 119 16.35 27.53 12.43
C PRO A 119 15.40 28.09 13.50
N THR A 120 14.29 28.67 13.05
CA THR A 120 13.22 29.17 13.91
C THR A 120 12.49 28.02 14.63
N PRO A 121 11.82 28.28 15.77
CA PRO A 121 11.06 27.25 16.49
C PRO A 121 9.97 26.58 15.64
N ILE A 122 9.43 27.29 14.65
CA ILE A 122 8.42 26.77 13.71
C ILE A 122 9.07 25.80 12.71
N GLN A 123 10.29 26.07 12.27
CA GLN A 123 11.07 25.16 11.42
C GLN A 123 11.43 23.87 12.16
N GLN A 124 11.86 23.95 13.42
CA GLN A 124 12.11 22.76 14.24
C GLN A 124 10.84 21.92 14.46
N ARG A 125 9.69 22.55 14.69
CA ARG A 125 8.40 21.85 14.79
C ARG A 125 7.99 21.20 13.46
N LEU A 126 8.26 21.85 12.33
CA LEU A 126 8.03 21.26 11.01
C LEU A 126 8.89 20.01 10.84
N LEU A 127 10.20 20.11 11.12
CA LEU A 127 11.14 18.99 11.01
C LEU A 127 10.65 17.78 11.80
N TYR A 128 10.30 17.98 13.07
CA TYR A 128 9.78 16.93 13.94
C TYR A 128 8.45 16.35 13.42
N ALA A 129 7.58 17.21 12.88
CA ALA A 129 6.31 16.77 12.31
C ALA A 129 6.48 15.98 11.01
N THR A 130 7.45 16.33 10.18
CA THR A 130 7.76 15.67 8.90
C THR A 130 8.54 14.37 9.06
N GLU A 131 9.38 14.29 10.09
CA GLU A 131 10.11 13.07 10.47
C GLU A 131 9.15 11.93 10.83
N LYS A 132 7.99 12.26 11.38
CA LYS A 132 6.90 11.32 11.61
C LYS A 132 6.13 11.10 10.29
N GLU A 133 6.67 10.20 9.45
CA GLU A 133 6.15 9.82 8.12
C GLU A 133 4.60 9.77 8.07
N MET A 134 3.99 10.37 7.05
CA MET A 134 2.57 10.15 6.75
C MET A 134 2.45 8.81 6.04
N THR A 135 2.03 7.78 6.77
CA THR A 135 1.80 6.45 6.22
C THR A 135 0.33 6.09 6.27
N MET A 136 -0.17 5.47 5.19
CA MET A 136 -1.39 4.68 5.26
C MET A 136 -1.05 3.30 5.83
N THR A 137 -1.95 2.74 6.61
CA THR A 137 -1.75 1.54 7.38
C THR A 137 -2.85 0.51 7.10
N VAL A 138 -2.44 -0.75 7.05
CA VAL A 138 -3.39 -1.87 7.11
C VAL A 138 -3.62 -2.18 8.58
N TRP A 139 -4.85 -1.97 9.05
CA TRP A 139 -5.26 -2.17 10.46
C TRP A 139 -4.34 -1.45 11.49
N LYS A 140 -3.67 -0.34 11.17
CA LYS A 140 -2.65 0.27 12.06
C LYS A 140 -1.48 -0.66 12.46
N MET A 141 -1.39 -1.86 11.89
CA MET A 141 -0.35 -2.84 12.19
C MET A 141 0.85 -2.71 11.26
N THR A 142 0.60 -2.42 9.98
CA THR A 142 1.66 -2.35 8.97
C THR A 142 1.44 -1.17 8.04
N SER A 143 2.49 -0.39 7.82
CA SER A 143 2.47 0.72 6.86
C SER A 143 2.55 0.19 5.43
N ILE A 144 1.76 0.78 4.54
CA ILE A 144 1.72 0.43 3.13
C ILE A 144 2.89 1.11 2.43
N LYS A 145 3.94 0.32 2.19
CA LYS A 145 5.10 0.68 1.37
C LYS A 145 5.13 -0.24 0.15
N ARG A 146 5.93 0.06 -0.88
CA ARG A 146 6.08 -0.84 -2.06
C ARG A 146 6.37 -2.29 -1.66
N GLY A 147 7.18 -2.48 -0.60
CA GLY A 147 7.48 -3.81 -0.07
C GLY A 147 6.27 -4.60 0.44
N PHE A 148 5.19 -3.92 0.87
CA PHE A 148 3.96 -4.58 1.32
C PHE A 148 3.28 -5.35 0.19
N ILE A 149 3.30 -4.82 -1.04
CA ILE A 149 2.71 -5.46 -2.23
C ILE A 149 3.44 -6.77 -2.50
N PHE A 150 4.76 -6.69 -2.66
CA PHE A 150 5.61 -7.86 -2.93
C PHE A 150 5.55 -8.91 -1.82
N ALA A 151 5.53 -8.47 -0.56
CA ALA A 151 5.41 -9.38 0.58
C ALA A 151 4.06 -10.11 0.58
N THR A 152 2.97 -9.42 0.27
CA THR A 152 1.63 -10.01 0.23
C THR A 152 1.52 -11.03 -0.91
N GLU A 153 1.90 -10.64 -2.14
CA GLU A 153 1.89 -11.54 -3.30
C GLU A 153 2.78 -12.76 -3.10
N GLY A 154 4.02 -12.54 -2.63
CA GLY A 154 4.98 -13.61 -2.35
C GLY A 154 4.49 -14.59 -1.28
N THR A 155 3.85 -14.08 -0.23
CA THR A 155 3.25 -14.90 0.82
C THR A 155 2.12 -15.76 0.25
N ILE A 156 1.22 -15.18 -0.54
CA ILE A 156 0.10 -15.93 -1.13
C ILE A 156 0.61 -17.02 -2.08
N LEU A 157 1.58 -16.72 -2.94
CA LEU A 157 2.19 -17.71 -3.85
C LEU A 157 2.85 -18.85 -3.07
N THR A 158 3.61 -18.53 -2.03
CA THR A 158 4.30 -19.53 -1.19
C THR A 158 3.29 -20.46 -0.53
N TYR A 159 2.25 -19.93 0.10
CA TYR A 159 1.21 -20.75 0.74
C TYR A 159 0.39 -21.55 -0.27
N SER A 160 0.10 -20.99 -1.44
CA SER A 160 -0.64 -21.71 -2.49
C SER A 160 0.14 -22.94 -2.96
N ILE A 161 1.44 -22.79 -3.23
CA ILE A 161 2.32 -23.90 -3.62
C ILE A 161 2.50 -24.91 -2.47
N LEU A 162 2.70 -24.43 -1.24
CA LEU A 162 2.89 -25.30 -0.08
C LEU A 162 1.66 -26.17 0.18
N LEU A 163 0.48 -25.56 0.19
CA LEU A 163 -0.77 -26.27 0.44
C LEU A 163 -1.07 -27.28 -0.67
N ASP A 164 -0.84 -26.90 -1.92
CA ASP A 164 -1.01 -27.79 -3.09
C ASP A 164 -0.14 -29.06 -2.98
N ASN A 165 1.14 -28.87 -2.62
CA ASN A 165 2.07 -29.98 -2.38
C ASN A 165 1.62 -30.87 -1.21
N LEU A 166 1.07 -30.31 -0.14
CA LEU A 166 0.57 -31.11 0.99
C LEU A 166 -0.65 -31.96 0.58
N THR A 167 -1.61 -31.38 -0.14
CA THR A 167 -2.80 -32.12 -0.63
C THR A 167 -2.44 -33.22 -1.64
N SER A 168 -1.43 -33.01 -2.49
CA SER A 168 -0.98 -34.05 -3.43
C SER A 168 -0.26 -35.21 -2.73
N ILE A 169 0.47 -34.94 -1.64
CA ILE A 169 1.12 -35.99 -0.83
C ILE A 169 0.08 -36.86 -0.10
N GLU A 170 -0.99 -36.27 0.44
CA GLU A 170 -2.09 -37.03 1.05
C GLU A 170 -2.77 -37.97 0.04
N HIS A 171 -2.95 -37.55 -1.21
CA HIS A 171 -3.54 -38.38 -2.26
C HIS A 171 -2.64 -39.53 -2.74
N CYS A 172 -1.32 -39.43 -2.60
CA CYS A 172 -0.37 -40.50 -2.95
C CYS A 172 -0.13 -41.51 -1.81
N SER A 173 -0.66 -41.26 -0.62
CA SER A 173 -0.42 -42.09 0.58
C SER A 173 -1.55 -43.08 0.90
N CYS A 174 -2.55 -43.20 0.02
CA CYS A 174 -3.63 -44.21 0.06
C CYS A 174 -3.48 -45.19 -1.11
#